data_AF-A0A1C6PVE4-F1
#
_entry.id   AF-A0A1C6PVE4-F1
#
_cell.length_a   1.000
_cell.length_b   1.000
_cell.length_c   1.000
_cell.angle_alpha   90.00
_cell.angle_beta   90.00
_cell.angle_gamma   90.00
#
_symmetry.space_group_name_H-M   'P 1'
#
loop_
_entity.id
_entity.type
_entity.pdbx_description
1 polymer ?
#
loop_
_entity_poly.entity_id
_entity_poly.type
_entity_poly.pdbx_seq_one_letter_code
_entity_poly.pdbx_strand_id
1 'polypeptide(L)'
;MTTQTPPAEHPQLLTDRLLVWAGGRTPGEQAAVIALIDEGDLLTRPDVQRLLIIDSGTTLHCDWPRFESRYRTTLALDDEQDAFLTLVIATAFPRLVALWKVEALGRRRLAIILRAVEHLAATSTVEQHT
;
A
#
# COMPACT_ATOMS: atom_id res chain seq x y z
N MET A 1 -17.68 31.92 -7.13
CA MET A 1 -17.08 30.61 -7.40
C MET A 1 -16.94 29.89 -6.07
N THR A 2 -17.87 29.00 -5.74
CA THR A 2 -17.81 28.18 -4.53
C THR A 2 -16.91 26.98 -4.81
N THR A 3 -15.73 26.97 -4.20
CA THR A 3 -14.82 25.82 -4.22
C THR A 3 -15.47 24.69 -3.42
N GLN A 4 -16.13 23.78 -4.12
CA GLN A 4 -16.73 22.60 -3.53
C GLN A 4 -15.60 21.62 -3.18
N THR A 5 -15.22 21.59 -1.90
CA THR A 5 -14.37 20.51 -1.36
C THR A 5 -15.07 19.17 -1.65
N PRO A 6 -14.41 18.19 -2.28
CA PRO A 6 -15.02 16.89 -2.52
C PRO A 6 -15.47 16.28 -1.18
N PRO A 7 -16.61 15.57 -1.12
CA PRO A 7 -17.00 14.84 0.08
C PRO A 7 -15.85 13.92 0.48
N ALA A 8 -15.50 13.89 1.76
CA ALA A 8 -14.55 12.93 2.29
C ALA A 8 -15.05 11.53 1.92
N GLU A 9 -14.28 10.83 1.08
CA GLU A 9 -14.62 9.49 0.63
C GLU A 9 -14.73 8.58 1.86
N HIS A 10 -15.84 7.84 1.98
CA HIS A 10 -16.01 6.94 3.11
C HIS A 10 -14.90 5.87 3.09
N PRO A 11 -14.22 5.59 4.22
CA PRO A 11 -13.08 4.66 4.24
C PRO A 11 -13.35 3.27 3.66
N GLN A 12 -14.58 2.77 3.81
CA GLN A 12 -15.03 1.50 3.23
C GLN A 12 -15.08 1.56 1.70
N LEU A 13 -15.55 2.69 1.14
CA LEU A 13 -15.67 2.88 -0.30
C LEU A 13 -14.29 2.99 -0.99
N LEU A 14 -13.33 3.64 -0.33
CA LEU A 14 -11.95 3.68 -0.82
C LEU A 14 -11.29 2.28 -0.82
N THR A 15 -11.47 1.53 0.26
CA THR A 15 -10.93 0.17 0.42
C THR A 15 -11.45 -0.76 -0.68
N ASP A 16 -12.76 -0.74 -0.93
CA ASP A 16 -13.38 -1.57 -1.96
C ASP A 16 -12.86 -1.23 -3.35
N ARG A 17 -12.74 0.06 -3.68
CA ARG A 17 -12.19 0.52 -4.97
C ARG A 17 -10.73 0.09 -5.16
N LEU A 18 -9.92 0.16 -4.10
CA LEU A 18 -8.52 -0.29 -4.13
C LEU A 18 -8.42 -1.79 -4.37
N LEU A 19 -9.25 -2.60 -3.70
CA LEU A 19 -9.28 -4.05 -3.89
C LEU A 19 -9.71 -4.43 -5.31
N VAL A 20 -10.75 -3.78 -5.86
CA VAL A 20 -11.19 -3.99 -7.24
C VAL A 20 -10.07 -3.64 -8.23
N TRP A 21 -9.39 -2.50 -8.03
CA TRP A 21 -8.26 -2.12 -8.87
C TRP A 21 -7.10 -3.13 -8.78
N ALA A 22 -6.74 -3.54 -7.55
CA ALA A 22 -5.65 -4.46 -7.29
C ALA A 22 -5.89 -5.85 -7.89
N GLY A 23 -7.14 -6.32 -7.92
CA GLY A 23 -7.51 -7.63 -8.49
C GLY A 23 -7.05 -7.86 -9.94
N GLY A 24 -6.82 -6.79 -10.71
CA GLY A 24 -6.26 -6.85 -12.07
C GLY A 24 -4.75 -6.56 -12.19
N ARG A 25 -4.02 -6.55 -11.07
CA ARG A 25 -2.59 -6.18 -10.99
C ARG A 25 -1.70 -7.38 -10.71
N THR A 26 -0.39 -7.13 -10.66
CA THR A 26 0.58 -8.16 -10.30
C THR A 26 0.33 -8.68 -8.87
N PRO A 27 0.72 -9.92 -8.55
CA PRO A 27 0.62 -10.47 -7.20
C PRO A 27 1.29 -9.58 -6.12
N GLY A 28 2.39 -8.92 -6.49
CA GLY A 28 3.11 -8.00 -5.62
C GLY A 28 2.32 -6.74 -5.28
N GLU A 29 1.70 -6.12 -6.29
CA GLU A 29 0.83 -4.96 -6.09
C GLU A 29 -0.43 -5.32 -5.29
N GLN A 30 -1.02 -6.50 -5.54
CA GLN A 30 -2.13 -7.02 -4.74
C GLN A 30 -1.77 -7.14 -3.26
N ALA A 31 -0.65 -7.82 -2.96
CA ALA A 31 -0.15 -7.98 -1.60
C ALA A 31 0.15 -6.63 -0.93
N ALA A 32 0.70 -5.66 -1.66
CA ALA A 32 0.98 -4.33 -1.15
C ALA A 32 -0.29 -3.56 -0.77
N VAL A 33 -1.33 -3.63 -1.61
CA VAL A 33 -2.63 -2.99 -1.33
C VAL A 33 -3.29 -3.63 -0.12
N ILE A 34 -3.31 -4.96 -0.04
CA ILE A 34 -3.86 -5.69 1.11
C ILE A 34 -3.14 -5.29 2.40
N ALA A 35 -1.81 -5.20 2.37
CA ALA A 35 -1.02 -4.79 3.53
C ALA A 35 -1.39 -3.37 4.03
N LEU A 36 -1.60 -2.41 3.11
CA LEU A 36 -2.01 -1.05 3.47
C LEU A 36 -3.42 -1.02 4.07
N ILE A 37 -4.33 -1.80 3.51
CA ILE A 37 -5.71 -1.91 4.01
C ILE A 37 -5.73 -2.52 5.42
N ASP A 38 -4.98 -3.61 5.62
CA ASP A 38 -4.86 -4.30 6.91
C ASP A 38 -4.22 -3.41 8.00
N GLU A 39 -3.28 -2.55 7.61
CA GLU A 39 -2.65 -1.60 8.54
C GLU A 39 -3.59 -0.45 8.89
N GLY A 40 -4.34 0.08 7.93
CA GLY A 40 -5.45 1.01 8.13
C GLY A 40 -5.07 2.43 8.58
N ASP A 41 -4.18 2.57 9.56
CA ASP A 41 -3.81 3.86 10.16
C ASP A 41 -3.07 4.73 9.14
N LEU A 42 -2.12 4.17 8.39
CA LEU A 42 -1.41 4.87 7.33
C LEU A 42 -2.33 5.16 6.15
N LEU A 43 -3.17 4.20 5.75
CA LEU A 43 -4.07 4.39 4.61
C LEU A 43 -5.15 5.44 4.88
N THR A 44 -5.57 5.63 6.13
CA THR A 44 -6.54 6.69 6.49
C THR A 44 -5.93 8.09 6.55
N ARG A 45 -4.60 8.21 6.54
CA ARG A 45 -3.94 9.52 6.56
C ARG A 45 -4.10 10.25 5.22
N PRO A 46 -4.61 11.51 5.21
CA PRO A 46 -4.79 12.27 3.96
C PRO A 46 -3.51 12.61 3.21
N ASP A 47 -2.36 12.69 3.88
CA ASP A 47 -1.06 12.92 3.24
C ASP A 47 -0.56 11.66 2.50
N VAL A 48 -0.74 10.48 3.09
CA VAL A 48 -0.46 9.18 2.45
C VAL A 48 -1.37 8.99 1.23
N GLN A 49 -2.69 9.17 1.39
CA GLN A 49 -3.63 9.02 0.26
C GLN A 49 -3.31 9.97 -0.89
N ARG A 50 -3.07 11.26 -0.62
CA ARG A 50 -2.71 12.24 -1.67
C ARG A 50 -1.40 11.92 -2.40
N LEU A 51 -0.49 11.22 -1.72
CA LEU A 51 0.79 10.86 -2.32
C LEU A 51 0.71 9.57 -3.15
N LEU A 52 -0.03 8.58 -2.64
CA LEU A 52 -0.12 7.24 -3.22
C LEU A 52 -1.25 7.11 -4.25
N ILE A 53 -2.41 7.68 -3.97
CA ILE A 53 -3.65 7.40 -4.69
C ILE A 53 -3.89 8.49 -5.72
N ILE A 54 -4.08 8.05 -6.97
CA ILE A 54 -4.56 8.91 -8.04
C ILE A 54 -6.01 8.52 -8.31
N ASP A 55 -6.92 9.43 -7.98
CA ASP A 55 -8.34 9.31 -8.27
C ASP A 55 -8.76 10.40 -9.26
N SER A 56 -9.23 9.98 -10.43
CA SER A 56 -9.77 10.85 -11.48
C SER A 56 -11.31 10.88 -11.49
N GLY A 57 -11.96 10.26 -10.51
CA GLY A 57 -13.40 10.07 -10.42
C GLY A 57 -13.91 8.85 -11.21
N THR A 58 -13.25 8.52 -12.33
CA THR A 58 -13.58 7.33 -13.14
C THR A 58 -12.60 6.18 -12.96
N THR A 59 -11.36 6.49 -12.59
CA THR A 59 -10.31 5.50 -12.33
C THR A 59 -9.57 5.84 -11.05
N LEU A 60 -9.29 4.79 -10.27
CA LEU A 60 -8.51 4.84 -9.04
C LEU A 60 -7.34 3.88 -9.17
N HIS A 61 -6.12 4.36 -8.89
CA HIS A 61 -4.92 3.52 -8.88
C HIS A 61 -3.88 4.03 -7.89
N CYS A 62 -2.95 3.16 -7.51
CA CYS A 62 -1.76 3.54 -6.74
C CYS A 62 -0.62 3.93 -7.67
N ASP A 63 -0.09 5.15 -7.52
CA ASP A 63 1.14 5.63 -8.16
C ASP A 63 2.35 5.30 -7.28
N TRP A 64 2.71 4.01 -7.30
CA TRP A 64 3.82 3.48 -6.51
C TRP A 64 5.18 4.14 -6.81
N PRO A 65 5.59 4.42 -8.06
CA PRO A 65 6.89 5.05 -8.34
C PRO A 65 6.98 6.46 -7.76
N ARG A 66 5.89 7.24 -7.86
CA ARG A 66 5.81 8.55 -7.21
C ARG A 66 5.86 8.43 -5.70
N PHE A 67 5.14 7.45 -5.14
CA PHE A 67 5.14 7.22 -3.69
C PHE A 67 6.55 6.89 -3.19
N GLU A 68 7.22 5.92 -3.81
CA GLU A 68 8.59 5.50 -3.45
C GLU A 68 9.58 6.67 -3.45
N SER A 69 9.54 7.51 -4.48
CA SER A 69 10.49 8.62 -4.64
C SER A 69 10.28 9.79 -3.66
N ARG A 70 9.12 9.87 -2.99
CA ARG A 70 8.72 11.07 -2.23
C ARG A 70 8.31 10.83 -0.80
N TYR A 71 7.91 9.61 -0.41
CA TYR A 71 7.27 9.41 0.88
C TYR A 71 8.17 9.81 2.06
N ARG A 72 9.47 9.54 2.00
CA ARG A 72 10.42 9.91 3.06
C ARG A 72 10.66 11.41 3.20
N THR A 73 10.46 12.19 2.12
CA THR A 73 10.63 13.64 2.15
C THR A 73 9.32 14.39 2.36
N THR A 74 8.19 13.72 2.13
CA THR A 74 6.85 14.33 2.15
C THR A 74 6.08 13.98 3.42
N LEU A 75 6.28 12.79 3.98
CA LEU A 75 5.53 12.29 5.14
C LEU A 75 6.38 12.43 6.40
N ALA A 76 5.75 12.90 7.48
CA ALA A 76 6.30 12.73 8.82
C ALA A 76 5.99 11.29 9.27
N LEU A 77 7.04 10.46 9.34
CA LEU A 77 6.96 9.05 9.71
C LEU A 77 7.87 8.79 10.90
N ASP A 78 7.40 7.95 11.81
CA ASP A 78 8.28 7.29 12.77
C ASP A 78 9.05 6.12 12.09
N ASP A 79 10.02 5.56 12.80
CA ASP A 79 10.87 4.48 12.28
C ASP A 79 10.07 3.23 11.91
N GLU A 80 9.01 2.93 12.67
CA GLU A 80 8.14 1.77 12.43
C GLU A 80 7.32 1.96 11.15
N GLN A 81 6.79 3.16 10.92
CA GLN A 81 6.04 3.53 9.72
C GLN A 81 6.93 3.54 8.47
N ASP A 82 8.15 4.10 8.56
CA ASP A 82 9.12 4.06 7.45
C ASP A 82 9.50 2.62 7.10
N ALA A 83 9.76 1.78 8.11
CA ALA A 83 10.10 0.38 7.90
C ALA A 83 8.95 -0.38 7.24
N PHE A 84 7.71 -0.17 7.71
CA PHE A 84 6.53 -0.79 7.14
C PHE A 84 6.31 -0.38 5.68
N LEU A 85 6.32 0.92 5.37
CA LEU A 85 6.16 1.40 3.99
C LEU A 85 7.32 0.96 3.09
N THR A 86 8.54 0.88 3.61
CA THR A 86 9.68 0.34 2.86
C THR A 86 9.43 -1.08 2.37
N LEU A 87 8.85 -1.92 3.24
CA LEU A 87 8.54 -3.33 2.94
C LEU A 87 7.32 -3.47 2.04
N VAL A 88 6.25 -2.70 2.26
CA VAL A 88 5.07 -2.65 1.37
C VAL A 88 5.47 -2.23 -0.05
N ILE A 89 6.32 -1.22 -0.20
CA ILE A 89 6.81 -0.81 -1.52
C ILE A 89 7.60 -1.94 -2.18
N ALA A 90 8.37 -2.72 -1.40
CA ALA A 90 9.15 -3.82 -1.93
C ALA A 90 8.31 -5.05 -2.32
N THR A 91 7.08 -5.18 -1.79
CA THR A 91 6.12 -6.16 -2.31
C THR A 91 5.56 -5.70 -3.65
N ALA A 92 5.24 -4.41 -3.82
CA ALA A 92 4.74 -3.87 -5.10
C ALA A 92 5.82 -3.82 -6.20
N PHE A 93 7.04 -3.46 -5.85
CA PHE A 93 8.19 -3.40 -6.75
C PHE A 93 9.33 -4.28 -6.26
N PRO A 94 9.63 -5.41 -6.95
CA PRO A 94 10.72 -6.28 -6.58
C PRO A 94 12.05 -5.52 -6.50
N ARG A 95 12.56 -5.35 -5.27
CA ARG A 95 13.84 -4.70 -5.00
C ARG A 95 14.49 -5.30 -3.75
N LEU A 96 15.79 -5.06 -3.62
CA LEU A 96 16.52 -5.44 -2.41
C LEU A 96 16.13 -4.49 -1.27
N VAL A 97 15.59 -5.06 -0.19
CA VAL A 97 15.40 -4.37 1.09
C VAL A 97 16.25 -5.04 2.14
N ALA A 98 16.93 -4.23 2.95
CA ALA A 98 17.76 -4.74 4.02
C ALA A 98 16.87 -5.34 5.13
N LEU A 99 17.11 -6.63 5.44
CA LEU A 99 16.23 -7.41 6.31
C LEU A 99 16.09 -6.81 7.72
N TRP A 100 17.14 -6.14 8.24
CA TRP A 100 17.10 -5.47 9.55
C TRP A 100 16.00 -4.41 9.69
N LYS A 101 15.38 -3.95 8.60
CA LYS A 101 14.16 -3.12 8.66
C LYS A 101 13.01 -3.80 9.43
N VAL A 102 12.98 -5.14 9.49
CA VAL A 102 12.00 -5.87 10.30
C VAL A 102 12.17 -5.66 11.80
N GLU A 103 13.37 -5.30 12.27
CA GLU A 103 13.64 -5.05 13.70
C GLU A 103 12.94 -3.79 14.20
N ALA A 104 12.69 -2.82 13.31
CA ALA A 104 11.95 -1.61 13.62
C ALA A 104 10.43 -1.83 13.65
N LEU A 105 9.92 -2.98 13.19
CA LEU A 105 8.50 -3.26 13.17
C LEU A 105 7.98 -3.70 14.54
N GLY A 106 6.85 -3.14 14.95
CA GLY A 106 6.03 -3.71 16.01
C GLY A 106 5.38 -5.02 15.55
N ARG A 107 4.97 -5.85 16.52
CA ARG A 107 4.36 -7.16 16.27
C ARG A 107 3.17 -7.11 15.31
N ARG A 108 2.36 -6.05 15.42
CA ARG A 108 1.18 -5.84 14.57
C ARG A 108 1.58 -5.68 13.10
N ARG A 109 2.48 -4.75 12.79
CA ARG A 109 2.91 -4.46 11.42
C ARG A 109 3.75 -5.60 10.83
N LEU A 110 4.56 -6.29 11.65
CA LEU A 110 5.24 -7.51 11.22
C LEU A 110 4.26 -8.59 10.76
N ALA A 111 3.20 -8.85 11.54
CA ALA A 111 2.20 -9.85 11.16
C ALA A 111 1.48 -9.53 9.85
N ILE A 112 1.27 -8.24 9.56
CA ILE A 112 0.68 -7.77 8.30
C ILE A 112 1.63 -8.03 7.13
N ILE A 113 2.91 -7.67 7.27
CA ILE A 113 3.91 -7.94 6.21
C ILE A 113 4.06 -9.44 5.94
N LEU A 114 4.09 -10.28 6.99
CA LEU A 114 4.19 -11.73 6.81
C LEU A 114 2.97 -12.30 6.05
N ARG A 115 1.76 -11.82 6.35
CA ARG A 115 0.55 -12.18 5.59
C ARG A 115 0.61 -11.72 4.14
N ALA A 116 1.15 -10.53 3.88
CA ALA A 116 1.34 -10.03 2.51
C ALA A 116 2.34 -10.91 1.73
N VAL A 117 3.42 -11.35 2.37
CA VAL A 117 4.40 -12.28 1.77
C VAL A 117 3.78 -13.66 1.53
N GLU A 118 2.97 -14.17 2.46
CA GLU A 118 2.21 -15.41 2.27
C GLU A 118 1.27 -15.31 1.07
N HIS A 119 0.54 -14.19 0.95
CA HIS A 119 -0.34 -13.93 -0.18
C HIS A 119 0.42 -13.91 -1.52
N LEU A 120 1.58 -13.24 -1.55
CA LEU A 120 2.45 -13.20 -2.73
C LEU A 120 2.86 -14.62 -3.16
N ALA A 121 3.28 -15.47 -2.22
CA ALA A 121 3.70 -16.83 -2.50
C ALA A 121 2.53 -17.71 -3.00
N ALA A 122 1.34 -17.57 -2.41
CA ALA A 122 0.16 -18.32 -2.82
C ALA A 122 -0.27 -17.99 -4.26
N THR A 123 -0.29 -16.70 -4.62
CA THR A 123 -0.71 -16.27 -5.96
C THR A 123 0.29 -16.71 -7.04
N SER A 124 1.60 -16.71 -6.77
CA SER A 124 2.61 -17.25 -7.71
C SER A 124 2.47 -18.75 -7.97
N THR A 125 1.89 -19.51 -7.04
CA THR A 125 1.77 -20.96 -7.17
C THR A 125 0.62 -21.36 -8.12
N VAL A 126 -0.40 -20.51 -8.26
CA VAL A 126 -1.55 -20.76 -9.14
C VAL A 126 -1.19 -20.61 -10.62
N GLU A 127 -0.25 -19.73 -10.96
CA GLU A 127 0.19 -19.48 -12.35
C GLU A 127 1.11 -20.59 -12.92
N GLN A 128 1.60 -21.53 -12.10
CA GLN A 128 2.52 -22.60 -12.52
C GLN A 128 1.84 -23.92 -12.93
N HIS A 129 0.49 -23.96 -13.01
CA HIS A 129 -0.30 -25.15 -13.35
C HIS A 129 -1.10 -25.02 -14.67
N THR A 130 -0.60 -24.25 -15.64
CA THR A 130 -1.17 -24.15 -17.00
C THR A 130 -0.14 -24.39 -18.08
#